data_AF-A0A8J7A0K7-F1
#
_entry.id   AF-A0A8J7A0K7-F1
#
_cell.length_a   1.000
_cell.length_b   1.000
_cell.length_c   1.000
_cell.angle_alpha   90.00
_cell.angle_beta   90.00
_cell.angle_gamma   90.00
#
_symmetry.space_group_name_H-M   'P 1'
#
loop_
_entity.id
_entity.type
_entity.pdbx_description
1 polymer ?
#
loop_
_entity_poly.entity_id
_entity_poly.type
_entity_poly.pdbx_seq_one_letter_code
_entity_poly.pdbx_strand_id
1 'polypeptide(L)' 'MNTRDTKSRIIETAIELFNQHGTQTISTNHIADSMGISPENLYYHFKNKQEIIRIILETV' A
#
# COMPACT_ATOMS: atom_id res chain seq x y z
N MET A 1 16.27 -3.95 2.68
CA MET A 1 15.10 -3.62 3.54
C MET A 1 14.46 -4.93 3.99
N ASN A 2 14.06 -5.07 5.24
CA ASN A 2 13.47 -6.32 5.74
C ASN A 2 12.00 -6.42 5.29
N THR A 3 11.52 -7.59 4.88
CA THR A 3 10.18 -7.77 4.27
C THR A 3 9.03 -7.35 5.19
N ARG A 4 9.18 -7.55 6.51
CA ARG A 4 8.19 -7.08 7.51
C ARG A 4 8.09 -5.56 7.56
N ASP A 5 9.22 -4.86 7.41
CA ASP A 5 9.30 -3.40 7.44
C ASP A 5 8.63 -2.77 6.19
N THR A 6 8.91 -3.33 5.01
CA THR A 6 8.28 -2.86 3.76
C THR A 6 6.77 -3.01 3.79
N LYS A 7 6.25 -4.14 4.31
CA LYS A 7 4.79 -4.37 4.35
C LYS A 7 4.07 -3.34 5.22
N SER A 8 4.61 -3.02 6.40
CA SER A 8 4.05 -1.99 7.28
C SER A 8 4.10 -0.61 6.62
N ARG A 9 5.22 -0.25 5.99
CA ARG A 9 5.35 1.03 5.28
C ARG A 9 4.35 1.17 4.13
N ILE A 10 4.08 0.09 3.38
CA ILE A 10 3.04 0.09 2.33
C ILE A 10 1.67 0.39 2.94
N ILE A 11 1.35 -0.19 4.10
CA ILE A 11 0.07 0.03 4.79
C ILE A 11 -0.05 1.48 5.25
N GLU A 12 0.98 2.02 5.91
CA GLU A 12 1.00 3.40 6.39
C GLU A 12 0.81 4.40 5.24
N THR A 13 1.60 4.27 4.17
CA THR A 13 1.47 5.14 2.98
C THR A 13 0.12 4.98 2.30
N ALA A 14 -0.43 3.77 2.23
CA ALA A 14 -1.75 3.55 1.66
C ALA A 14 -2.85 4.27 2.48
N ILE A 15 -2.80 4.18 3.82
CA ILE A 15 -3.74 4.89 4.69
C ILE A 15 -3.67 6.40 4.48
N GLU A 16 -2.46 6.97 4.44
CA GLU A 16 -2.27 8.40 4.19
C GLU A 16 -2.89 8.85 2.86
N LEU A 17 -2.57 8.15 1.77
CA LEU A 17 -3.07 8.46 0.44
C LEU A 17 -4.59 8.27 0.34
N PHE A 18 -5.13 7.20 0.95
CA PHE A 18 -6.57 6.96 0.97
C PHE A 18 -7.32 8.05 1.75
N ASN A 19 -6.76 8.55 2.85
CA ASN A 19 -7.36 9.64 3.63
C ASN A 19 -7.33 10.97 2.88
N GLN A 20 -6.28 11.24 2.09
CA GLN A 20 -6.13 12.49 1.36
C GLN A 20 -6.93 12.53 0.06
N HIS A 21 -7.01 11.42 -0.66
CA HIS A 21 -7.53 11.39 -2.04
C HIS A 21 -8.71 10.43 -2.25
N GLY A 22 -9.06 9.64 -1.23
CA GLY A 22 -10.08 8.59 -1.31
C GLY A 22 -9.55 7.29 -1.94
N THR A 23 -10.16 6.17 -1.55
CA THR A 23 -9.74 4.83 -2.01
C THR A 23 -10.01 4.58 -3.50
N GLN A 24 -10.91 5.33 -4.13
CA GLN A 24 -11.26 5.16 -5.56
C GLN A 24 -10.17 5.69 -6.48
N THR A 25 -9.51 6.80 -6.12
CA THR A 25 -8.50 7.49 -6.95
C THR A 25 -7.12 6.83 -6.84
N ILE A 26 -6.79 6.32 -5.65
CA ILE A 26 -5.50 5.70 -5.37
C ILE A 26 -5.44 4.27 -5.93
N SER A 27 -4.28 3.93 -6.47
CA SER A 27 -3.94 2.62 -7.05
C SER A 27 -2.68 2.09 -6.36
N THR A 28 -2.36 0.82 -6.59
CA THR A 28 -1.10 0.24 -6.11
C THR A 28 0.12 0.95 -6.69
N ASN A 29 0.06 1.44 -7.92
CA ASN A 29 1.16 2.19 -8.53
C ASN A 29 1.37 3.54 -7.83
N HIS A 30 0.29 4.27 -7.49
CA HIS A 30 0.41 5.51 -6.74
C HIS A 30 1.10 5.30 -5.38
N ILE A 31 0.80 4.18 -4.70
CA ILE A 31 1.45 3.83 -3.43
C ILE A 31 2.93 3.51 -3.65
N ALA A 32 3.25 2.71 -4.68
CA ALA A 32 4.63 2.37 -5.02
C ALA A 32 5.47 3.61 -5.38
N ASP A 33 4.91 4.51 -6.18
CA ASP A 33 5.53 5.78 -6.58
C ASP A 33 5.78 6.68 -5.36
N SER A 34 4.79 6.80 -4.46
CA SER A 34 4.93 7.59 -3.22
C SER A 34 6.01 7.03 -2.29
N MET A 35 6.26 5.72 -2.34
CA MET A 35 7.32 5.06 -1.56
C MET A 35 8.68 5.05 -2.26
N GLY A 36 8.74 5.44 -3.54
CA GLY A 36 9.94 5.32 -4.37
C GLY A 36 10.37 3.86 -4.61
N ILE A 37 9.42 2.93 -4.67
CA ILE A 37 9.68 1.51 -4.95
C ILE A 37 9.07 1.10 -6.30
N SER A 38 9.63 0.07 -6.92
CA SER A 38 9.06 -0.51 -8.14
C SER A 38 7.69 -1.14 -7.85
N PRO A 39 6.72 -1.06 -8.79
CA PRO A 39 5.45 -1.77 -8.67
C PRO A 39 5.61 -3.26 -8.37
N GLU A 40 6.61 -3.93 -8.97
CA GLU A 40 6.91 -5.34 -8.73
C GLU A 40 7.22 -5.63 -7.25
N ASN A 41 7.91 -4.71 -6.57
CA ASN A 41 8.20 -4.83 -5.14
C ASN A 41 6.90 -4.74 -4.32
N LEU A 42 6.00 -3.82 -4.66
CA LEU A 42 4.69 -3.76 -4.01
C LEU A 42 3.87 -5.03 -4.28
N TYR A 43 3.84 -5.51 -5.52
CA TYR A 43 3.13 -6.73 -5.91
C TYR A 43 3.69 -8.00 -5.25
N TYR A 44 4.97 -8.00 -4.87
CA TYR A 44 5.55 -9.06 -4.05
C TYR A 44 4.91 -9.15 -2.66
N HIS A 45 4.46 -8.01 -2.10
CA HIS A 45 3.82 -7.94 -0.79
C HIS A 45 2.29 -8.02 -0.83
N PHE A 46 1.67 -7.47 -1.87
CA PHE A 46 0.22 -7.39 -2.01
C PHE A 46 -0.20 -7.59 -3.46
N LYS A 47 -1.10 -8.54 -3.70
CA LYS A 47 -1.55 -8.90 -5.05
C LYS A 47 -2.35 -7.79 -5.72
N ASN A 48 -3.06 -6.98 -4.93
CA ASN A 48 -3.90 -5.89 -5.42
C ASN A 48 -4.27 -4.90 -4.31
N LYS A 49 -4.92 -3.80 -4.70
CA LYS A 49 -5.41 -2.77 -3.77
C LYS A 49 -6.38 -3.32 -2.73
N GLN A 50 -7.23 -4.27 -3.11
CA GLN A 50 -8.26 -4.86 -2.25
C GLN A 50 -7.63 -5.63 -1.08
N GLU A 51 -6.50 -6.31 -1.32
CA GLU A 51 -5.74 -6.98 -0.26
C GLU A 51 -5.17 -5.97 0.75
N ILE A 52 -4.64 -4.83 0.28
CA ILE A 52 -4.16 -3.75 1.15
C ILE A 52 -5.30 -3.21 2.01
N ILE A 53 -6.45 -2.88 1.39
CA ILE A 53 -7.63 -2.40 2.11
C ILE A 53 -8.10 -3.41 3.15
N ARG A 54 -8.16 -4.70 2.78
CA ARG A 54 -8.55 -5.76 3.70
C ARG A 54 -7.63 -5.80 4.92
N ILE A 55 -6.32 -5.77 4.72
CA ILE A 55 -5.35 -5.81 5.83
C ILE A 55 -5.48 -4.58 6.72
N ILE A 56 -5.72 -3.39 6.15
CA ILE A 56 -6.01 -2.18 6.93
C ILE A 56 -7.24 -2.41 7.82
N LEU A 57 -8.33 -2.93 7.27
CA LEU A 57 -9.57 -3.20 8.02
C LEU A 57 -9.44 -4.31 9.07
N GLU A 58 -8.54 -5.28 8.88
CA GLU A 58 -8.28 -6.35 9.86
C GLU A 58 -7.35 -5.90 11.00
N THR A 59 -6.63 -4.79 10.83
CA THR A 59 -5.60 -4.32 11.78
C THR A 59 -6.09 -3.15 12.65
N VAL A 60 -7.21 -2.53 12.30
CA VAL A 60 -7.82 -1.38 13.00
C VAL A 60 -9.14 -1.81 13.63
#